data_AF-A0A6I5HZ67-F1
#
_entry.id   AF-A0A6I5HZ67-F1
#
_cell.length_a   1.000
_cell.length_b   1.000
_cell.length_c   1.000
_cell.angle_alpha   90.00
_cell.angle_beta   90.00
_cell.angle_gamma   90.00
#
_symmetry.space_group_name_H-M   'P 1'
#
loop_
_entity.id
_entity.type
_entity.pdbx_description
1 polymer ?
#
loop_
_entity_poly.entity_id
_entity_poly.type
_entity_poly.pdbx_seq_one_letter_code
_entity_poly.pdbx_strand_id
1 'polypeptide(L)'
;MRLTELISAYADAERVHPEHRELFRKLQRVALDTVYAENERAGEARQVVADLARVLGTDIDAGPGHRWDADHMQRVVEAARLLREERDELVAKHATTVDLLRSEYERANAAIRREEVADEHFDEKSKECEALRERLAGLETSADYWGATAPGGSLIDDLKNIIISQAREIARLKGESA
;
A
#
# COMPACT_ATOMS: atom_id res chain seq x y z
N MET A 1 -24.58 31.34 45.63
CA MET A 1 -24.19 31.76 47.00
C MET A 1 -22.67 31.76 47.05
N ARG A 2 -22.04 32.91 47.28
CA ARG A 2 -20.59 33.08 47.31
C ARG A 2 -20.02 32.51 48.62
N LEU A 3 -18.77 32.06 48.63
CA LEU A 3 -18.12 31.52 49.83
C LEU A 3 -18.19 32.50 51.02
N THR A 4 -18.05 33.79 50.72
CA THR A 4 -18.21 34.89 51.69
C THR A 4 -19.62 34.97 52.26
N GLU A 5 -20.67 34.74 51.46
CA GLU A 5 -22.07 34.71 51.93
C GLU A 5 -22.32 33.49 52.83
N LEU A 6 -21.75 32.32 52.48
CA LEU A 6 -21.81 31.12 53.31
C LEU A 6 -21.10 31.33 54.66
N ILE A 7 -19.90 31.91 54.64
CA ILE A 7 -19.10 32.20 55.84
C ILE A 7 -19.83 33.20 56.74
N SER A 8 -20.42 34.26 56.17
CA SER A 8 -21.24 35.22 56.92
C SER A 8 -22.48 34.56 57.53
N ALA A 9 -23.17 33.69 56.79
CA ALA A 9 -24.34 32.96 57.29
C ALA A 9 -23.98 32.02 58.46
N TYR A 10 -22.82 31.35 58.43
CA TYR A 10 -22.36 30.54 59.56
C TYR A 10 -21.98 31.38 60.78
N ALA A 11 -21.34 32.54 60.57
CA ALA A 11 -20.99 33.45 61.66
C ALA A 11 -22.22 34.03 62.36
N ASP A 12 -23.29 34.32 61.60
CA ASP A 12 -24.56 34.79 62.16
C ASP A 12 -25.31 33.65 62.88
N ALA A 13 -25.29 32.43 62.34
CA ALA A 13 -25.87 31.25 63.01
C ALA A 13 -25.14 30.92 64.34
N GLU A 14 -23.82 31.07 64.39
CA GLU A 14 -23.02 30.87 65.62
C GLU A 14 -23.35 31.90 66.72
N ARG A 15 -23.78 33.12 66.35
CA ARG A 15 -24.25 34.13 67.32
C ARG A 15 -25.61 33.78 67.91
N VAL A 16 -26.49 33.17 67.13
CA VAL A 16 -27.87 32.84 67.54
C VAL A 16 -27.91 31.53 68.35
N HIS A 17 -27.02 30.58 68.04
CA HIS A 17 -26.97 29.24 68.66
C HIS A 17 -25.57 28.89 69.19
N PRO A 18 -25.15 29.49 70.32
CA PRO A 18 -23.81 29.30 70.88
C PRO A 18 -23.53 27.86 71.34
N GLU A 19 -24.55 27.09 71.70
CA GLU A 19 -24.48 25.67 72.05
C GLU A 19 -23.98 24.78 70.90
N HIS A 20 -24.16 25.24 69.66
CA HIS A 20 -23.77 24.52 68.44
C HIS A 20 -22.48 25.05 67.83
N ARG A 21 -21.80 25.98 68.50
CA ARG A 21 -20.55 26.63 68.04
C ARG A 21 -19.50 25.65 67.53
N GLU A 22 -19.26 24.55 68.24
CA GLU A 22 -18.26 23.56 67.83
C GLU A 22 -18.68 22.80 66.56
N LEU A 23 -19.98 22.54 66.40
CA LEU A 23 -20.52 21.93 65.19
C LEU A 23 -20.43 22.88 64.00
N PHE A 24 -20.77 24.16 64.17
CA PHE A 24 -20.63 25.17 63.11
C PHE A 24 -19.18 25.35 62.67
N ARG A 25 -18.22 25.38 63.60
CA ARG A 25 -16.79 25.45 63.26
C ARG A 25 -16.30 24.23 62.47
N LYS A 26 -16.74 23.03 62.85
CA LYS A 26 -16.43 21.81 62.09
C LYS A 26 -17.00 21.87 60.69
N LEU A 27 -18.25 22.30 60.55
CA LEU A 27 -18.91 22.41 59.25
C LEU A 27 -18.27 23.47 58.36
N GLN A 28 -17.91 24.63 58.93
CA GLN A 28 -17.18 25.68 58.25
C GLN A 28 -15.81 25.19 57.75
N ARG A 29 -15.08 24.43 58.58
CA ARG A 29 -13.78 23.85 58.19
C ARG A 29 -13.93 22.88 57.01
N VAL A 30 -14.87 21.93 57.09
CA VAL A 30 -15.13 20.97 56.00
C VAL A 30 -15.54 21.68 54.71
N ALA A 31 -16.39 22.71 54.80
CA ALA A 31 -16.80 23.50 53.65
C ALA A 31 -15.59 24.25 53.02
N LEU A 32 -14.73 24.84 53.85
CA LEU A 32 -13.52 25.53 53.40
C LEU A 32 -12.54 24.58 52.72
N ASP A 33 -12.26 23.43 53.35
CA ASP A 33 -11.36 22.40 52.83
C ASP A 33 -11.85 21.86 51.48
N THR A 34 -13.16 21.65 51.35
CA THR A 34 -13.78 21.19 50.10
C THR A 34 -13.58 22.22 48.98
N VAL A 35 -13.75 23.51 49.28
CA VAL A 35 -13.57 24.60 48.31
C VAL A 35 -12.11 24.77 47.91
N TYR A 36 -11.17 24.62 48.85
CA TYR A 36 -9.75 24.63 48.52
C TYR A 36 -9.36 23.45 47.62
N ALA A 37 -9.83 22.25 47.94
CA ALA A 37 -9.58 21.07 47.12
C ALA A 37 -10.20 21.16 45.72
N GLU A 38 -11.35 21.83 45.59
CA GLU A 38 -11.95 22.15 44.28
C GLU A 38 -11.12 23.20 43.53
N ASN A 39 -10.66 24.25 44.20
CA ASN A 39 -9.81 25.28 43.60
C ASN A 39 -8.46 24.75 43.12
N GLU A 40 -7.84 23.82 43.86
CA GLU A 40 -6.62 23.12 43.44
C GLU A 40 -6.87 22.32 42.16
N ARG A 41 -7.91 21.49 42.13
CA ARG A 41 -8.33 20.74 40.92
C ARG A 41 -8.64 21.65 39.74
N ALA A 42 -9.34 22.77 39.99
CA ALA A 42 -9.59 23.78 38.97
C ALA A 42 -8.29 24.47 38.52
N GLY A 43 -7.30 24.61 39.40
CA GLY A 43 -5.96 25.10 39.06
C GLY A 43 -5.23 24.16 38.10
N GLU A 44 -5.25 22.86 38.38
CA GLU A 44 -4.68 21.83 37.50
C GLU A 44 -5.35 21.82 36.12
N ALA A 45 -6.68 21.83 36.08
CA ALA A 45 -7.44 21.87 34.82
C ALA A 45 -7.09 23.12 34.00
N ARG A 46 -6.98 24.29 34.66
CA ARG A 46 -6.55 25.54 34.02
C ARG A 46 -5.12 25.43 33.46
N GLN A 47 -4.21 24.80 34.18
CA GLN A 47 -2.84 24.57 33.71
C GLN A 47 -2.83 23.71 32.44
N VAL A 48 -3.58 22.61 32.41
CA VAL A 48 -3.72 21.75 31.22
C VAL A 48 -4.24 22.54 30.02
N VAL A 49 -5.27 23.38 30.21
CA VAL A 49 -5.81 24.20 29.13
C VAL A 49 -4.79 25.24 28.65
N ALA A 50 -4.03 25.86 29.55
CA ALA A 50 -2.96 26.79 29.16
C ALA A 50 -1.85 26.10 28.35
N ASP A 51 -1.47 24.88 28.74
CA ASP A 51 -0.47 24.09 28.02
C ASP A 51 -0.99 23.65 26.65
N LEU A 52 -2.26 23.23 26.56
CA LEU A 52 -2.92 22.90 25.30
C LEU A 52 -3.00 24.13 24.37
N ALA A 53 -3.41 25.28 24.89
CA ALA A 53 -3.42 26.54 24.14
C ALA A 53 -2.04 26.89 23.58
N ARG A 54 -0.98 26.71 24.39
CA ARG A 54 0.40 26.92 23.94
C ARG A 54 0.80 25.98 22.81
N VAL A 55 0.48 24.69 22.92
CA VAL A 55 0.77 23.67 21.89
C VAL A 55 0.01 23.97 20.59
N LEU A 56 -1.24 24.41 20.71
CA LEU A 56 -2.11 24.75 19.57
C LEU A 56 -1.85 26.16 19.01
N GLY A 57 -1.01 26.97 19.65
CA GLY A 57 -0.80 28.38 19.28
C GLY A 57 -2.05 29.26 19.46
N THR A 58 -2.99 28.84 20.31
CA THR A 58 -4.22 29.58 20.61
C THR A 58 -3.97 30.65 21.68
N ASP A 59 -4.27 31.90 21.36
CA ASP A 59 -4.21 32.99 22.34
C ASP A 59 -5.49 33.02 23.19
N ILE A 60 -5.35 32.68 24.47
CA ILE A 60 -6.42 32.70 25.48
C ILE A 60 -6.45 33.98 26.31
N ASP A 61 -5.50 34.89 26.10
CA ASP A 61 -5.45 36.21 26.75
C ASP A 61 -6.00 37.31 25.82
N ALA A 62 -6.20 37.03 24.53
CA ALA A 62 -6.77 37.95 23.56
C ALA A 62 -8.29 38.10 23.66
N GLY A 63 -8.75 39.28 24.09
CA GLY A 63 -10.16 39.68 24.02
C GLY A 63 -10.69 40.26 25.33
N PRO A 64 -11.94 40.74 25.35
CA PRO A 64 -12.59 41.19 26.57
C PRO A 64 -13.01 39.97 27.41
N GLY A 65 -12.65 39.96 28.70
CA GLY A 65 -13.06 38.90 29.62
C GLY A 65 -11.91 38.40 30.50
N HIS A 66 -12.21 37.51 31.43
CA HIS A 66 -11.20 36.75 32.15
C HIS A 66 -10.66 35.63 31.25
N ARG A 67 -9.36 35.34 31.32
CA ARG A 67 -8.70 34.22 30.61
C ARG A 67 -9.40 32.85 30.74
N TRP A 68 -10.23 32.68 31.76
CA TRP A 68 -10.93 31.42 32.07
C TRP A 68 -12.43 31.49 31.78
N ASP A 69 -12.87 32.55 31.10
CA ASP A 69 -14.23 32.66 30.60
C ASP A 69 -14.49 31.62 29.50
N ALA A 70 -15.76 31.26 29.36
CA ALA A 70 -16.18 30.18 28.48
C ALA A 70 -15.77 30.40 27.03
N ASP A 71 -15.73 31.65 26.56
CA ASP A 71 -15.35 32.00 25.19
C ASP A 71 -13.86 31.71 24.90
N HIS A 72 -12.96 32.05 25.83
CA HIS A 72 -11.54 31.74 25.71
C HIS A 72 -11.30 30.23 25.74
N MET A 73 -12.02 29.49 26.60
CA MET A 73 -11.93 28.02 26.64
C MET A 73 -12.45 27.37 25.35
N GLN A 74 -13.55 27.90 24.79
CA GLN A 74 -14.12 27.42 23.54
C GLN A 74 -13.10 27.49 22.38
N ARG A 75 -12.26 28.53 22.32
CA ARG A 75 -11.24 28.68 21.27
C ARG A 75 -10.22 27.54 21.29
N VAL A 76 -9.77 27.13 22.48
CA VAL A 76 -8.84 26.01 22.62
C VAL A 76 -9.49 24.70 22.17
N VAL A 77 -10.76 24.50 22.52
CA VAL A 77 -11.55 23.33 22.10
C VAL A 77 -11.72 23.30 20.58
N GLU A 78 -12.06 24.43 19.95
CA GLU A 78 -12.18 24.52 18.49
C GLU A 78 -10.83 24.29 17.79
N ALA A 79 -9.74 24.86 18.31
CA ALA A 79 -8.40 24.61 17.77
C ALA A 79 -8.01 23.13 17.87
N ALA A 80 -8.32 22.48 18.99
CA ALA A 80 -8.08 21.04 19.16
C ALA A 80 -8.95 20.20 18.19
N ARG A 81 -10.20 20.62 17.94
CA ARG A 81 -11.10 19.97 16.99
C ARG A 81 -10.57 20.09 15.56
N LEU A 82 -10.14 21.28 15.15
CA LEU A 82 -9.54 21.50 13.83
C LEU A 82 -8.29 20.65 13.63
N LEU A 83 -7.38 20.62 14.61
CA LEU A 83 -6.19 19.78 14.54
C LEU A 83 -6.53 18.28 14.41
N ARG A 84 -7.58 17.83 15.10
CA ARG A 84 -8.06 16.45 14.98
C ARG A 84 -8.59 16.16 13.58
N GLU A 85 -9.39 17.06 13.02
CA GLU A 85 -9.95 16.94 11.66
C GLU A 85 -8.84 16.91 10.60
N GLU A 86 -7.85 17.81 10.71
CA GLU A 86 -6.67 17.83 9.83
C GLU A 86 -5.87 16.51 9.93
N ARG A 87 -5.66 16.01 11.15
CA ARG A 87 -4.98 14.73 11.36
C ARG A 87 -5.75 13.58 10.74
N ASP A 88 -7.07 13.52 10.90
CA ASP A 88 -7.92 12.49 10.30
C ASP A 88 -7.88 12.56 8.77
N GLU A 89 -7.91 13.76 8.19
CA GLU A 89 -7.76 13.96 6.74
C GLU A 89 -6.38 13.51 6.22
N LEU A 90 -5.30 13.86 6.94
CA LEU A 90 -3.94 13.45 6.58
C LEU A 90 -3.77 11.94 6.65
N VAL A 91 -4.34 11.29 7.68
CA VAL A 91 -4.34 9.83 7.79
C VAL A 91 -5.08 9.18 6.62
N ALA A 92 -6.24 9.72 6.24
CA ALA A 92 -6.99 9.22 5.08
C ALA A 92 -6.20 9.38 3.77
N LYS A 93 -5.62 10.56 3.51
CA LYS A 93 -4.77 10.80 2.33
C LYS A 93 -3.55 9.89 2.31
N HIS A 94 -2.92 9.67 3.47
CA HIS A 94 -1.77 8.78 3.58
C HIS A 94 -2.15 7.34 3.25
N ALA A 95 -3.27 6.84 3.79
CA ALA A 95 -3.78 5.50 3.47
C ALA A 95 -4.01 5.33 1.96
N THR A 96 -4.69 6.29 1.32
CA THR A 96 -4.92 6.26 -0.15
C THR A 96 -3.61 6.27 -0.93
N THR A 97 -2.64 7.06 -0.51
CA THR A 97 -1.33 7.15 -1.19
C THR A 97 -0.56 5.83 -1.07
N VAL A 98 -0.58 5.20 0.11
CA VAL A 98 0.06 3.90 0.34
C VAL A 98 -0.57 2.82 -0.54
N ASP A 99 -1.90 2.78 -0.64
CA ASP A 99 -2.59 1.80 -1.48
C ASP A 99 -2.29 2.02 -2.98
N LEU A 100 -2.23 3.27 -3.43
CA LEU A 100 -1.84 3.59 -4.81
C LEU A 100 -0.40 3.13 -5.10
N LEU A 101 0.55 3.44 -4.22
CA LEU A 101 1.95 3.03 -4.38
C LEU A 101 2.10 1.51 -4.38
N ARG A 102 1.34 0.80 -3.53
CA ARG A 102 1.32 -0.66 -3.53
C ARG A 102 0.80 -1.21 -4.87
N SER A 103 -0.30 -0.66 -5.37
CA SER A 103 -0.86 -1.05 -6.68
C SER A 103 0.11 -0.83 -7.84
N GLU A 104 0.79 0.32 -7.87
CA GLU A 104 1.79 0.62 -8.90
C GLU A 104 2.99 -0.31 -8.80
N TYR A 105 3.47 -0.59 -7.58
CA TYR A 105 4.56 -1.53 -7.35
C TYR A 105 4.22 -2.95 -7.84
N GLU A 106 3.02 -3.43 -7.54
CA GLU A 106 2.53 -4.73 -8.02
C GLU A 106 2.42 -4.76 -9.55
N ARG A 107 1.91 -3.69 -10.18
CA ARG A 107 1.83 -3.56 -11.64
C ARG A 107 3.20 -3.55 -12.30
N ALA A 108 4.15 -2.79 -11.75
CA ALA A 108 5.52 -2.73 -12.24
C ALA A 108 6.20 -4.10 -12.17
N ASN A 109 6.09 -4.80 -11.03
CA ASN A 109 6.63 -6.14 -10.87
C ASN A 109 5.98 -7.16 -11.82
N ALA A 110 4.69 -7.03 -12.07
CA ALA A 110 4.00 -7.88 -13.03
C ALA A 110 4.39 -7.56 -14.49
N ALA A 111 4.79 -6.34 -14.81
CA ALA A 111 5.34 -5.98 -16.11
C ALA A 111 6.75 -6.56 -16.29
N ILE A 112 7.63 -6.40 -15.29
CA ILE A 112 8.99 -6.94 -15.30
C ILE A 112 8.95 -8.46 -15.52
N ARG A 113 8.15 -9.21 -14.74
CA ARG A 113 8.03 -10.66 -14.92
C ARG A 113 7.53 -11.06 -16.31
N ARG A 114 6.68 -10.26 -16.94
CA ARG A 114 6.19 -10.54 -18.30
C ARG A 114 7.26 -10.28 -19.35
N GLU A 115 8.08 -9.27 -19.14
CA GLU A 115 9.24 -8.95 -19.98
C GLU A 115 10.29 -10.05 -19.88
N GLU A 116 10.68 -10.46 -18.67
CA GLU A 116 11.65 -11.54 -18.43
C GLU A 116 11.20 -12.86 -19.12
N VAL A 117 9.93 -13.24 -18.98
CA VAL A 117 9.38 -14.43 -19.65
C VAL A 117 9.36 -14.27 -21.19
N ALA A 118 9.10 -13.06 -21.69
CA ALA A 118 9.12 -12.80 -23.13
C ALA A 118 10.54 -12.89 -23.70
N ASP A 119 11.53 -12.40 -22.98
CA ASP A 119 12.95 -12.48 -23.35
C ASP A 119 13.43 -13.93 -23.37
N GLU A 120 13.10 -14.72 -22.34
CA GLU A 120 13.39 -16.16 -22.31
C GLU A 120 12.78 -16.89 -23.52
N HIS A 121 11.51 -16.62 -23.82
CA HIS A 121 10.84 -17.20 -24.99
C HIS A 121 11.47 -16.75 -26.31
N PHE A 122 11.90 -15.49 -26.40
CA PHE A 122 12.58 -14.97 -27.59
C PHE A 122 13.93 -15.67 -27.80
N ASP A 123 14.72 -15.86 -26.74
CA ASP A 123 15.99 -16.58 -26.78
C ASP A 123 15.82 -18.04 -27.22
N GLU A 124 14.80 -18.73 -26.69
CA GLU A 124 14.45 -20.09 -27.12
C GLU A 124 14.10 -20.15 -28.60
N LYS A 125 13.25 -19.22 -29.08
CA LYS A 125 12.87 -19.16 -30.49
C LYS A 125 14.04 -18.81 -31.40
N SER A 126 14.96 -17.95 -30.93
CA SER A 126 16.18 -17.62 -31.66
C SER A 126 17.06 -18.86 -31.87
N LYS A 127 17.28 -19.65 -30.81
CA LYS A 127 18.02 -20.92 -30.86
C LYS A 127 17.35 -21.94 -31.78
N GLU A 128 16.02 -22.08 -31.71
CA GLU A 128 15.27 -22.95 -32.61
C GLU A 128 15.44 -22.54 -34.08
N CYS A 129 15.37 -21.25 -34.37
CA CYS A 129 15.58 -20.72 -35.72
C CYS A 129 17.01 -20.99 -36.23
N GLU A 130 18.01 -20.81 -35.37
CA GLU A 130 19.40 -21.11 -35.70
C GLU A 130 19.60 -22.59 -36.01
N ALA A 131 19.07 -23.49 -35.17
CA ALA A 131 19.13 -24.93 -35.41
C ALA A 131 18.42 -25.36 -36.70
N LEU A 132 17.28 -24.74 -37.04
CA LEU A 132 16.58 -24.99 -38.30
C LEU A 132 17.39 -24.51 -39.51
N ARG A 133 18.06 -23.35 -39.41
CA ARG A 133 18.95 -22.84 -40.47
C ARG A 133 20.13 -23.77 -40.71
N GLU A 134 20.78 -24.25 -39.64
CA GLU A 134 21.88 -25.20 -39.74
C GLU A 134 21.41 -26.52 -40.39
N ARG A 135 20.25 -27.03 -39.99
CA ARG A 135 19.66 -28.23 -40.60
C ARG A 135 19.36 -28.04 -42.08
N LEU A 136 18.81 -26.90 -42.47
CA LEU A 136 18.55 -26.57 -43.87
C LEU A 136 19.86 -26.53 -44.68
N ALA A 137 20.89 -25.84 -44.18
CA ALA A 137 22.20 -25.80 -44.83
C ALA A 137 22.83 -27.20 -44.98
N GLY A 138 22.66 -28.07 -43.98
CA GLY A 138 23.10 -29.46 -44.06
C GLY A 138 22.36 -30.27 -45.14
N LEU A 139 21.04 -30.06 -45.28
CA LEU A 139 20.24 -30.67 -46.34
C LEU A 139 20.61 -30.14 -47.73
N GLU A 140 20.86 -28.84 -47.87
CA GLU A 140 21.34 -28.22 -49.12
C GLU A 140 22.70 -28.80 -49.52
N THR A 141 23.65 -28.87 -48.59
CA THR A 141 24.97 -29.47 -48.82
C THR A 141 24.85 -30.95 -49.22
N SER A 142 23.95 -31.70 -48.57
CA SER A 142 23.70 -33.09 -48.93
C SER A 142 23.06 -33.20 -50.31
N ALA A 143 22.12 -32.32 -50.67
CA ALA A 143 21.50 -32.29 -51.98
C ALA A 143 22.51 -31.98 -53.08
N ASP A 144 23.41 -31.02 -52.85
CA ASP A 144 24.52 -30.69 -53.75
C ASP A 144 25.47 -31.87 -53.92
N TYR A 145 25.84 -32.54 -52.83
CA TYR A 145 26.66 -33.75 -52.87
C TYR A 145 26.01 -34.84 -53.70
N TRP A 146 24.74 -35.17 -53.43
CA TRP A 146 24.00 -36.18 -54.20
C TRP A 146 23.76 -35.73 -55.65
N GLY A 147 23.59 -34.44 -55.93
CA GLY A 147 23.49 -33.92 -57.30
C GLY A 147 24.80 -34.05 -58.08
N ALA A 148 25.95 -33.85 -57.41
CA ALA A 148 27.28 -33.96 -58.01
C ALA A 148 27.81 -35.39 -58.11
N THR A 149 27.40 -36.27 -57.18
CA THR A 149 27.83 -37.69 -57.11
C THR A 149 26.76 -38.67 -57.57
N ALA A 150 25.56 -38.19 -57.89
CA ALA A 150 24.58 -38.99 -58.61
C ALA A 150 25.29 -39.52 -59.86
N PRO A 151 25.32 -40.84 -60.05
CA PRO A 151 25.88 -41.37 -61.26
C PRO A 151 25.02 -40.76 -62.38
N GLY A 152 25.67 -39.95 -63.22
CA GLY A 152 24.98 -39.04 -64.14
C GLY A 152 23.94 -39.78 -64.99
N GLY A 153 23.07 -39.06 -65.69
CA GLY A 153 21.95 -39.63 -66.48
C GLY A 153 22.28 -40.94 -67.23
N SER A 154 23.53 -41.12 -67.66
CA SER A 154 24.14 -42.38 -68.08
C SER A 154 23.82 -43.60 -67.19
N LEU A 155 24.06 -43.65 -65.88
CA LEU A 155 23.83 -44.89 -65.12
C LEU A 155 22.34 -45.23 -64.99
N ILE A 156 21.50 -44.20 -64.85
CA ILE A 156 20.04 -44.37 -64.84
C ILE A 156 19.56 -44.84 -66.22
N ASP A 157 20.10 -44.30 -67.31
CA ASP A 157 19.76 -44.70 -68.66
C ASP A 157 20.35 -46.06 -69.03
N ASP A 158 21.52 -46.42 -68.50
CA ASP A 158 22.14 -47.75 -68.64
C ASP A 158 21.31 -48.79 -67.88
N LEU A 159 20.83 -48.48 -66.67
CA LEU A 159 19.88 -49.32 -65.93
C LEU A 159 18.56 -49.47 -66.69
N LYS A 160 18.00 -48.38 -67.24
CA LYS A 160 16.80 -48.46 -68.08
C LYS A 160 17.05 -49.34 -69.31
N ASN A 161 18.18 -49.18 -69.98
CA ASN A 161 18.53 -49.97 -71.16
C ASN A 161 18.69 -51.46 -70.80
N ILE A 162 19.32 -51.77 -69.67
CA ILE A 162 19.45 -53.15 -69.16
C ILE A 162 18.06 -53.73 -68.84
N ILE A 163 17.20 -52.98 -68.14
CA ILE A 163 15.84 -53.42 -67.80
C ILE A 163 15.01 -53.65 -69.07
N ILE A 164 15.08 -52.73 -70.05
CA ILE A 164 14.38 -52.87 -71.34
C ILE A 164 14.91 -54.11 -72.10
N SER A 165 16.23 -54.33 -72.11
CA SER A 165 16.84 -55.50 -72.73
C SER A 165 16.37 -56.80 -72.06
N GLN A 166 16.37 -56.85 -70.72
CA GLN A 166 15.87 -58.00 -69.96
C GLN A 166 14.37 -58.24 -70.19
N ALA A 167 13.56 -57.18 -70.24
CA ALA A 167 12.13 -57.30 -70.53
C ALA A 167 11.86 -57.87 -71.93
N ARG A 168 12.65 -57.46 -72.94
CA ARG A 168 12.58 -58.04 -74.29
C ARG A 168 13.01 -59.49 -74.32
N GLU A 169 14.08 -59.86 -73.63
CA GLU A 169 14.54 -61.24 -73.59
C GLU A 169 13.54 -62.16 -72.87
N ILE A 170 12.93 -61.70 -71.77
CA ILE A 170 11.85 -62.43 -71.08
C ILE A 170 10.64 -62.60 -72.01
N ALA A 171 10.26 -61.57 -72.76
CA ALA A 171 9.17 -61.66 -73.73
C ALA A 171 9.48 -62.65 -74.85
N ARG A 172 10.73 -62.68 -75.33
CA ARG A 172 11.22 -63.66 -76.33
C ARG A 172 11.16 -65.08 -75.79
N LEU A 173 11.72 -65.32 -74.61
CA LEU A 173 11.69 -66.64 -73.94
C LEU A 173 10.26 -67.11 -73.66
N LYS A 174 9.34 -66.21 -73.31
CA LYS A 174 7.92 -66.54 -73.15
C LYS A 174 7.19 -66.80 -74.48
N GLY A 175 7.61 -66.16 -75.58
CA GLY A 175 7.06 -66.39 -76.92
C GLY A 175 7.60 -67.65 -77.60
N GLU A 176 8.82 -68.09 -77.28
CA GLU A 176 9.42 -69.35 -77.72
C GLU A 176 8.92 -70.57 -76.90
N SER A 177 8.25 -70.33 -75.76
CA SER A 177 7.66 -71.36 -74.89
C SER A 177 6.15 -71.61 -75.17
N ALA A 178 5.62 -71.13 -76.29
CA ALA A 178 4.25 -71.30 -76.75
C ALA A 178 4.20 -72.07 -78.07
#